data_AF-A0AAD6VF86-F1
#
_entry.id   AF-A0AAD6VF86-F1
#
_cell.length_a   1.000
_cell.length_b   1.000
_cell.length_c   1.000
_cell.angle_alpha   90.00
_cell.angle_beta   90.00
_cell.angle_gamma   90.00
#
_symmetry.space_group_name_H-M   'P 1'
#
loop_
_entity.id
_entity.type
_entity.pdbx_description
1 polymer ?
#
loop_
_entity_poly.entity_id
_entity_poly.type
_entity_poly.pdbx_seq_one_letter_code
_entity_poly.pdbx_strand_id
1 'polypeptide(L)'
;GPLVATPDELHRLLGHLPEEAARKLVRNGIVDSLELDETVPTSSEKECESCLHGRMTRRAISKSSEREANGAVGDEVHTDV
;
A
#
# COMPACT_ATOMS: atom_id res chain seq x y z
N GLY A 1 29.69 -7.67 -11.05
CA GLY A 1 28.86 -6.61 -11.66
C GLY A 1 27.82 -6.19 -10.66
N PRO A 2 27.22 -4.99 -10.81
CA PRO A 2 26.07 -4.58 -10.00
C PRO A 2 24.93 -5.58 -10.15
N LEU A 3 24.12 -5.74 -9.10
CA LEU A 3 22.93 -6.59 -9.13
C LEU A 3 21.82 -5.83 -9.85
N VAL A 4 21.25 -6.43 -10.90
CA VAL A 4 20.06 -5.89 -11.57
C VAL A 4 18.83 -6.31 -10.78
N ALA A 5 18.01 -5.34 -10.38
CA ALA A 5 16.79 -5.56 -9.60
C ALA A 5 15.58 -4.90 -10.27
N THR A 6 14.45 -5.57 -10.20
CA THR A 6 13.14 -5.01 -10.59
C THR A 6 12.67 -3.93 -9.61
N PRO A 7 11.70 -3.07 -9.97
CA PRO A 7 11.15 -2.07 -9.06
C PRO A 7 10.66 -2.63 -7.72
N ASP A 8 9.96 -3.78 -7.73
CA ASP A 8 9.45 -4.44 -6.50
C ASP A 8 10.59 -5.04 -5.65
N GLU A 9 11.59 -5.66 -6.28
CA GLU A 9 12.77 -6.14 -5.55
C GLU A 9 13.52 -4.98 -4.90
N LEU A 10 13.70 -3.88 -5.62
CA LEU A 10 14.34 -2.68 -5.10
C LEU A 10 13.54 -2.07 -3.95
N HIS A 11 12.20 -2.02 -4.06
CA HIS A 11 11.30 -1.62 -2.99
C HIS A 11 11.54 -2.44 -1.71
N ARG A 12 11.65 -3.77 -1.82
CA ARG A 12 11.88 -4.66 -0.67
C ARG A 12 13.30 -4.55 -0.11
N LEU A 13 14.32 -4.54 -0.98
CA LEU A 13 15.73 -4.45 -0.59
C LEU A 13 16.04 -3.15 0.17
N LEU A 14 15.37 -2.06 -0.19
CA LEU A 14 15.53 -0.75 0.45
C LEU A 14 14.56 -0.53 1.62
N GLY A 15 13.97 -1.60 2.17
CA GLY A 15 13.17 -1.52 3.39
C GLY A 15 11.74 -1.03 3.15
N HIS A 16 11.09 -1.48 2.08
CA HIS A 16 9.72 -1.10 1.70
C HIS A 16 9.54 0.39 1.37
N LEU A 17 10.59 1.04 0.87
CA LEU A 17 10.54 2.41 0.39
C LEU A 17 9.64 2.50 -0.87
N PRO A 18 8.78 3.52 -1.04
CA PRO A 18 7.96 3.67 -2.25
C PRO A 18 8.79 3.50 -3.53
N GLU A 19 8.26 2.76 -4.50
CA GLU A 19 9.00 2.39 -5.73
C GLU A 19 9.64 3.61 -6.42
N GLU A 20 8.94 4.74 -6.49
CA GLU A 20 9.48 5.97 -7.06
C GLU A 20 10.68 6.53 -6.29
N ALA A 21 10.64 6.48 -4.96
CA ALA A 21 11.73 6.95 -4.11
C ALA A 21 12.94 6.00 -4.23
N ALA A 22 12.69 4.69 -4.24
CA ALA A 22 13.71 3.68 -4.51
C ALA A 22 14.38 3.90 -5.89
N ARG A 23 13.58 4.15 -6.94
CA ARG A 23 14.06 4.52 -8.29
C ARG A 23 14.97 5.73 -8.28
N LYS A 24 14.59 6.78 -7.54
CA LYS A 24 15.38 8.02 -7.43
C LYS A 24 16.73 7.77 -6.76
N LEU A 25 16.80 6.90 -5.75
CA LEU A 25 18.06 6.59 -5.08
C LEU A 25 19.07 5.93 -6.03
N VAL A 26 18.62 4.96 -6.84
CA VAL A 26 19.49 4.30 -7.83
C VAL A 26 19.88 5.26 -8.95
N ARG A 27 18.91 6.00 -9.52
CA ARG A 27 19.16 6.94 -10.62
C ARG A 27 20.08 8.10 -10.24
N ASN A 28 20.02 8.54 -8.99
CA ASN A 28 20.87 9.61 -8.48
C ASN A 28 22.26 9.13 -8.04
N GLY A 29 22.58 7.83 -8.18
CA GLY A 29 23.86 7.28 -7.74
C GLY A 29 24.06 7.34 -6.23
N ILE A 30 22.97 7.26 -5.46
CA ILE A 30 23.05 7.15 -3.98
C ILE A 30 23.25 5.67 -3.59
N VAL A 31 22.80 4.76 -4.45
CA VAL A 31 22.97 3.31 -4.30
C VAL A 31 23.79 2.80 -5.49
N ASP A 32 25.06 2.51 -5.26
CA ASP A 32 26.04 2.24 -6.33
C ASP A 32 26.12 0.76 -6.77
N SER A 33 25.63 -0.16 -5.94
CA SER A 33 25.77 -1.62 -6.17
C SER A 33 24.55 -2.27 -6.85
N LEU A 34 23.52 -1.48 -7.14
CA LEU A 34 22.25 -1.94 -7.71
C LEU A 34 21.95 -1.19 -9.01
N GLU A 35 21.56 -1.94 -10.03
CA GLU A 35 20.99 -1.40 -11.27
C GLU A 35 19.49 -1.69 -11.30
N LEU A 36 18.72 -0.78 -11.89
CA LEU A 36 17.29 -0.94 -12.02
C LEU A 36 16.95 -1.55 -13.38
N ASP A 37 16.17 -2.62 -13.38
CA ASP A 37 15.55 -3.13 -14.59
C ASP A 37 14.41 -2.20 -15.06
N GLU A 38 14.70 -1.38 -16.06
CA GLU A 38 13.71 -0.46 -16.64
C GLU A 38 12.73 -1.13 -17.61
N THR A 39 12.96 -2.41 -17.96
CA THR A 39 12.04 -3.16 -18.82
C THR A 39 10.78 -3.60 -18.08
N VAL A 40 10.86 -3.72 -16.75
CA VAL A 40 9.74 -4.05 -15.88
C VAL A 40 9.02 -2.77 -15.46
N PRO A 41 7.72 -2.62 -15.78
CA PRO A 41 6.95 -1.48 -15.34
C PRO A 41 6.79 -1.48 -13.81
N THR A 42 6.81 -0.29 -13.22
CA THR A 42 6.37 -0.04 -11.85
C THR A 42 5.02 -0.72 -11.62
N SER A 43 4.92 -1.62 -10.65
CA SER A 43 3.70 -2.39 -10.46
C SER A 43 2.66 -1.52 -9.75
N SER A 44 1.93 -0.70 -10.50
CA SER A 44 0.80 0.05 -9.95
C SER A 44 -0.37 -0.86 -9.56
N GLU A 45 -0.38 -2.11 -10.05
CA GLU A 45 -1.51 -3.03 -9.92
C GLU A 45 -1.38 -4.00 -8.74
N LYS A 46 -0.16 -4.33 -8.28
CA LYS A 46 0.05 -5.19 -7.11
C LYS A 46 0.60 -4.40 -5.95
N GLU A 47 -0.27 -4.12 -4.99
CA GLU A 47 0.18 -3.60 -3.71
C GLU A 47 1.01 -4.66 -2.96
N CYS A 48 2.19 -4.28 -2.48
CA CYS A 48 3.01 -5.13 -1.63
C CYS A 48 2.23 -5.52 -0.36
N GLU A 49 2.07 -6.81 -0.09
CA GLU A 49 1.31 -7.32 1.07
C GLU A 49 1.88 -6.81 2.40
N SER A 50 3.20 -6.81 2.58
CA SER A 50 3.83 -6.30 3.81
C SER A 50 3.54 -4.82 4.00
N CYS A 51 3.57 -4.03 2.92
CA CYS A 51 3.17 -2.63 2.99
C CYS A 51 1.71 -2.49 3.38
N LEU A 52 0.80 -3.22 2.74
CA LEU A 52 -0.64 -3.19 3.04
C LEU A 52 -0.93 -3.45 4.52
N HIS A 53 -0.33 -4.49 5.09
CA HIS A 53 -0.50 -4.83 6.50
C HIS A 53 0.18 -3.82 7.44
N GLY A 54 1.29 -3.22 7.01
CA GLY A 54 2.04 -2.24 7.79
C GLY A 54 1.49 -0.80 7.73
N ARG A 55 0.55 -0.49 6.83
CA ARG A 55 0.01 0.89 6.72
C ARG A 55 -0.70 1.27 8.02
N MET A 56 -0.31 2.43 8.59
CA MET A 56 -0.96 2.98 9.77
C MET A 56 -2.40 3.45 9.51
N THR A 57 -2.72 3.73 8.26
CA THR A 57 -3.99 4.33 7.86
C THR A 57 -4.71 3.44 6.86
N ARG A 58 -6.02 3.27 7.06
CA ARG A 58 -6.95 2.69 6.08
C ARG A 58 -7.80 3.80 5.46
N ARG A 59 -8.40 3.51 4.30
CA ARG A 59 -9.39 4.40 3.69
C ARG A 59 -10.51 4.70 4.69
N ALA A 60 -10.91 5.96 4.80
CA ALA A 60 -11.97 6.38 5.72
C ALA A 60 -13.27 5.64 5.41
N ILE A 61 -13.94 5.18 6.47
CA ILE A 61 -15.29 4.60 6.41
C ILE A 61 -16.29 5.70 6.73
N SER A 62 -17.45 5.70 6.07
CA SER A 62 -18.53 6.63 6.39
C SER A 62 -18.95 6.47 7.86
N LYS A 63 -19.09 7.60 8.55
CA LYS A 63 -19.52 7.63 9.97
C LYS A 63 -21.03 7.46 10.11
N SER A 64 -21.79 7.81 9.08
CA SER A 64 -23.22 7.58 8.99
C SER A 64 -23.48 6.26 8.27
N SER A 65 -24.35 5.44 8.84
CA SER A 65 -25.03 4.39 8.09
C SER A 65 -26.25 4.99 7.41
N GLU A 66 -26.39 4.78 6.11
CA GLU A 66 -27.70 4.87 5.46
C GLU A 66 -28.47 3.61 5.84
N ARG A 67 -29.12 3.63 7.01
CA ARG A 67 -30.10 2.62 7.38
C ARG A 67 -31.47 3.27 7.22
N GLU A 68 -32.31 2.67 6.38
CA GLU A 68 -33.73 2.93 6.45
C GLU A 68 -34.21 2.39 7.80
N ALA A 69 -34.58 3.27 8.72
CA ALA A 69 -35.33 2.88 9.91
C ALA A 69 -36.73 2.46 9.45
N ASN A 70 -36.87 1.23 8.98
CA ASN A 70 -38.14 0.66 8.57
C ASN A 70 -38.84 0.11 9.81
N GLY A 71 -39.82 0.85 10.35
CA GLY A 71 -40.62 0.39 11.47
C GLY A 71 -41.25 1.51 12.30
N ALA A 72 -42.20 1.15 13.16
CA ALA A 72 -42.74 2.00 14.20
C ALA A 72 -41.83 2.00 15.45
N VAL A 73 -42.09 2.92 16.37
CA VAL A 73 -41.37 3.00 17.65
C VAL A 73 -41.55 1.68 18.42
N GLY A 74 -40.45 0.97 18.67
CA GLY A 74 -40.42 -0.28 19.42
C GLY A 74 -40.22 -1.55 18.58
N ASP A 75 -40.21 -1.46 17.25
CA ASP A 75 -40.06 -2.63 16.37
C ASP A 75 -38.65 -3.24 16.40
N GLU A 76 -37.62 -2.46 16.69
CA GLU A 76 -36.23 -2.92 16.77
C GLU A 76 -35.53 -2.34 18.02
N VAL A 77 -35.03 -3.22 18.90
CA VAL A 77 -34.25 -2.86 20.10
C VAL A 77 -32.92 -3.59 20.05
N HIS A 78 -31.83 -2.84 19.98
CA HIS A 78 -30.47 -3.38 20.05
C HIS A 78 -29.95 -3.26 21.48
N THR A 79 -29.58 -4.37 22.10
CA THR A 79 -28.97 -4.43 23.43
C THR A 79 -27.62 -5.16 23.35
N ASP A 80 -26.65 -4.72 24.16
CA ASP A 80 -25.32 -5.35 24.33
C ASP A 80 -25.15 -5.78 25.80
N VAL A 81 -24.27 -6.73 26.10
CA VAL A 81 -24.06 -7.30 27.47
C VAL A 81 -22.85 -6.73 28.19
#